data_AF-A8K5J5-F1
#
_entry.id   AF-A8K5J5-F1
#
_cell.length_a   1.000
_cell.length_b   1.000
_cell.length_c   1.000
_cell.angle_alpha   90.00
_cell.angle_beta   90.00
_cell.angle_gamma   90.00
#
_symmetry.space_group_name_H-M   'P 1'
#
loop_
_entity.id
_entity.type
_entity.pdbx_description
1 polymer ?
#
loop_
_entity_poly.entity_id
_entity_poly.type
_entity_poly.pdbx_seq_one_letter_code
_entity_poly.pdbx_strand_id
1 'polypeptide(L)'
;MLRIVEPYVTWGFPNLKSVRELILKRGQAKVKNKTIPLTDNTVIEEHLGKFGVICLEDLIHEIAFPGKHFQEISWFLCPFHLSVARHATKNRVGFLKEMGTPGYRGERINQLIRQLN
;
A
#
# COMPACT_ATOMS: atom_id res chain seq x y z
N MET A 1 -3.86 7.21 -17.78
CA MET A 1 -2.68 6.46 -17.33
C MET A 1 -3.02 5.00 -16.95
N LEU A 2 -3.94 4.75 -16.00
CA LEU A 2 -4.28 3.39 -15.55
C LEU A 2 -4.80 2.44 -16.65
N ARG A 3 -5.59 2.95 -17.62
CA ARG A 3 -6.09 2.12 -18.75
C ARG A 3 -4.97 1.53 -19.62
N ILE A 4 -3.81 2.16 -19.71
CA ILE A 4 -2.69 1.68 -20.54
C ILE A 4 -1.98 0.51 -19.85
N VAL A 5 -1.88 0.56 -18.53
CA VAL A 5 -1.25 -0.48 -17.71
C VAL A 5 -2.24 -1.54 -17.24
N GLU A 6 -3.51 -1.44 -17.65
CA GLU A 6 -4.60 -2.37 -17.33
C GLU A 6 -4.25 -3.85 -17.38
N PRO A 7 -3.56 -4.37 -18.41
CA PRO A 7 -3.23 -5.79 -18.47
C PRO A 7 -2.19 -6.25 -17.43
N TYR A 8 -1.56 -5.32 -16.71
CA TYR A 8 -0.48 -5.61 -15.76
C TYR A 8 -0.82 -5.32 -14.31
N VAL A 9 -1.77 -4.42 -14.04
CA VAL A 9 -2.08 -3.98 -12.69
C VAL A 9 -3.55 -4.17 -12.35
N THR A 10 -3.82 -4.39 -11.07
CA THR A 10 -5.16 -4.46 -10.50
C THR A 10 -5.33 -3.29 -9.56
N TRP A 11 -6.41 -2.52 -9.71
CA TRP A 11 -6.68 -1.35 -8.85
C TRP A 11 -8.15 -1.29 -8.43
N GLY A 12 -8.40 -0.54 -7.38
CA GLY A 12 -9.71 -0.42 -6.75
C GLY A 12 -9.63 0.50 -5.54
N PHE A 13 -10.67 0.48 -4.72
CA PHE A 13 -10.80 1.32 -3.55
C PHE A 13 -10.48 0.50 -2.29
N PRO A 14 -9.36 0.76 -1.62
CA PRO A 14 -9.04 0.10 -0.36
C PRO A 14 -9.89 0.68 0.77
N ASN A 15 -10.29 -0.16 1.73
CA ASN A 15 -10.94 0.28 2.96
C ASN A 15 -9.90 0.58 4.06
N LEU A 16 -10.33 1.31 5.09
CA LEU A 16 -9.48 1.70 6.22
C LEU A 16 -8.78 0.50 6.88
N LYS A 17 -9.46 -0.65 6.97
CA LYS A 17 -8.89 -1.87 7.55
C LYS A 17 -7.73 -2.41 6.70
N SER A 18 -7.89 -2.49 5.39
CA SER A 18 -6.87 -2.96 4.46
C SER A 18 -5.67 -2.01 4.41
N VAL A 19 -5.90 -0.68 4.44
CA VAL A 19 -4.82 0.32 4.52
C VAL A 19 -4.03 0.15 5.82
N ARG A 20 -4.73 0.08 6.96
CA ARG A 20 -4.14 -0.16 8.29
C ARG A 20 -3.29 -1.43 8.30
N GLU A 21 -3.84 -2.55 7.84
CA GLU A 21 -3.13 -3.83 7.84
C GLU A 21 -1.87 -3.81 6.95
N LEU A 22 -1.89 -3.08 5.83
CA LEU A 22 -0.72 -2.93 4.95
C LEU A 22 0.38 -2.08 5.60
N ILE A 23 0.01 -0.93 6.16
CA ILE A 23 0.97 -0.02 6.80
C ILE A 23 1.56 -0.66 8.06
N LEU A 24 0.76 -1.34 8.87
CA LEU A 24 1.26 -1.98 10.10
C LEU A 24 2.18 -3.17 9.82
N LYS A 25 1.85 -4.04 8.85
CA LYS A 25 2.66 -5.25 8.60
C LYS A 25 3.84 -5.01 7.65
N ARG A 26 3.68 -4.09 6.69
CA ARG A 26 4.58 -3.93 5.55
C ARG A 26 5.01 -2.47 5.34
N GLY A 27 4.63 -1.56 6.24
CA GLY A 27 4.97 -0.15 6.17
C GLY A 27 6.46 0.09 6.32
N GLN A 28 7.03 0.72 5.29
CA GLN A 28 8.41 1.14 5.26
C GLN A 28 8.45 2.57 4.75
N ALA A 29 9.32 3.39 5.35
CA ALA A 29 9.56 4.75 4.93
C ALA A 29 10.89 4.87 4.21
N LYS A 30 10.95 5.82 3.26
CA LYS A 30 12.17 6.21 2.57
C LYS A 30 12.76 7.45 3.22
N VAL A 31 13.78 7.25 4.05
CA VAL A 31 14.49 8.35 4.74
C VAL A 31 15.95 8.36 4.34
N LYS A 32 16.45 9.51 3.85
CA LYS A 32 17.86 9.69 3.45
C LYS A 32 18.37 8.57 2.51
N ASN A 33 17.52 8.17 1.56
CA ASN A 33 17.76 7.09 0.60
C ASN A 33 17.95 5.68 1.21
N LYS A 34 17.56 5.49 2.47
CA LYS A 34 17.48 4.20 3.15
C LYS A 34 16.02 3.85 3.42
N THR A 35 15.73 2.56 3.35
CA THR A 35 14.42 2.02 3.71
C THR A 35 14.44 1.67 5.19
N ILE A 36 13.55 2.28 5.96
CA ILE A 36 13.41 2.04 7.40
C ILE A 36 11.99 1.55 7.71
N PRO A 37 11.82 0.55 8.59
CA PRO A 37 10.51 0.09 8.99
C PRO A 37 9.81 1.17 9.84
N LEU A 38 8.48 1.29 9.68
CA LEU A 38 7.64 2.22 10.45
C LEU A 38 7.31 1.66 11.84
N THR A 39 8.33 1.47 12.68
CA THR A 39 8.15 0.94 14.04
C THR A 39 8.00 2.02 15.10
N ASP A 40 8.56 3.20 14.86
CA ASP A 40 8.62 4.28 15.86
C ASP A 40 7.98 5.56 15.32
N ASN A 41 7.15 6.21 16.14
CA ASN A 41 6.45 7.43 15.76
C ASN A 41 7.40 8.62 15.62
N THR A 42 8.58 8.61 16.27
CA THR A 42 9.55 9.71 16.17
C THR A 42 10.00 9.94 14.72
N VAL A 43 10.16 8.86 13.95
CA VAL A 43 10.53 8.92 12.53
C VAL A 43 9.45 9.61 11.70
N ILE A 44 8.19 9.30 12.01
CA ILE A 44 7.01 9.86 11.33
C ILE A 44 6.91 11.34 11.66
N GLU A 45 6.98 11.70 12.94
CA GLU A 45 6.91 13.08 13.43
C GLU A 45 8.04 13.95 12.87
N GLU A 46 9.29 13.44 12.82
CA GLU A 46 10.44 14.18 12.30
C GLU A 46 10.25 14.57 10.81
N HIS A 47 9.64 13.71 10.01
CA HIS A 47 9.51 13.91 8.56
C HIS A 47 8.17 14.54 8.15
N LEU A 48 7.08 14.13 8.81
CA LEU A 48 5.71 14.47 8.46
C LEU A 48 5.00 15.35 9.50
N GLY A 49 5.63 15.65 10.65
CA GLY A 49 5.05 16.51 11.68
C GLY A 49 4.69 17.92 11.16
N LYS A 50 5.43 18.43 10.17
CA LYS A 50 5.12 19.68 9.46
C LYS A 50 3.79 19.65 8.69
N PHE A 51 3.27 18.46 8.39
CA PHE A 51 1.98 18.25 7.74
C PHE A 51 0.88 17.85 8.74
N GLY A 52 1.16 17.86 10.04
CA GLY A 52 0.22 17.46 11.09
C GLY A 52 0.12 15.96 11.32
N VAL A 53 1.04 15.16 10.76
CA VAL A 53 1.09 13.71 10.97
C VAL A 53 2.14 13.40 12.03
N ILE A 54 1.68 13.04 13.24
CA ILE A 54 2.55 12.85 14.41
C ILE A 54 2.74 11.36 14.70
N CYS A 55 1.72 10.55 14.39
CA CYS A 55 1.76 9.12 14.65
C CYS A 55 1.35 8.27 13.46
N LEU A 56 1.55 6.96 13.59
CA LEU A 56 1.17 5.97 12.58
C LEU A 56 -0.34 5.99 12.28
N GLU A 57 -1.19 6.31 13.26
CA GLU A 57 -2.64 6.41 13.05
C GLU A 57 -3.02 7.60 12.16
N ASP A 58 -2.38 8.77 12.36
CA ASP A 58 -2.57 9.94 11.50
C ASP A 58 -2.15 9.62 10.05
N LEU A 59 -1.06 8.86 9.90
CA LEU A 59 -0.57 8.40 8.60
C LEU A 59 -1.57 7.46 7.91
N ILE A 60 -2.13 6.50 8.65
CA ILE A 60 -3.19 5.62 8.13
C ILE A 60 -4.41 6.43 7.70
N HIS A 61 -4.82 7.39 8.53
CA HIS A 61 -5.99 8.22 8.27
C HIS A 61 -5.81 9.06 7.00
N GLU A 62 -4.69 9.77 6.86
CA GLU A 62 -4.42 10.60 5.68
C GLU A 62 -4.33 9.77 4.39
N ILE A 63 -3.86 8.52 4.47
CA ILE A 63 -3.83 7.63 3.29
C ILE A 63 -5.21 7.10 2.93
N ALA A 64 -6.04 6.79 3.93
CA ALA A 64 -7.40 6.34 3.69
C ALA A 64 -8.31 7.49 3.20
N PHE A 65 -8.06 8.70 3.70
CA PHE A 65 -8.83 9.91 3.40
C PHE A 65 -7.88 10.99 2.88
N PRO A 66 -7.59 11.00 1.57
CA PRO A 66 -6.58 11.86 0.99
C PRO A 66 -6.89 13.34 1.23
N GLY A 67 -6.01 14.01 1.96
CA GLY A 67 -6.04 15.45 2.20
C GLY A 67 -5.09 16.23 1.28
N LYS A 68 -4.75 17.46 1.69
CA LYS A 68 -3.90 18.38 0.90
C LYS A 68 -2.46 17.89 0.75
N HIS A 69 -1.97 17.08 1.68
CA HIS A 69 -0.58 16.63 1.74
C HIS A 69 -0.40 15.16 1.35
N PHE A 70 -1.42 14.53 0.77
CA PHE A 70 -1.42 13.13 0.40
C PHE A 70 -0.22 12.72 -0.48
N GLN A 71 0.18 13.56 -1.43
CA GLN A 71 1.30 13.25 -2.33
C GLN A 71 2.64 13.14 -1.58
N GLU A 72 2.93 14.09 -0.70
CA GLU A 72 4.17 14.09 0.10
C GLU A 72 4.22 12.89 1.06
N ILE A 73 3.06 12.57 1.65
CA ILE A 73 2.91 11.46 2.59
C ILE A 73 3.00 10.11 1.85
N SER A 74 2.44 10.02 0.64
CA SER A 74 2.57 8.83 -0.20
C SER A 74 3.99 8.62 -0.72
N TRP A 75 4.76 9.67 -0.96
CA TRP A 75 6.16 9.57 -1.38
C TRP A 75 7.12 9.20 -0.25
N PHE A 76 6.76 9.55 0.98
CA PHE A 76 7.47 9.09 2.17
C PHE A 76 7.43 7.57 2.32
N LEU A 77 6.32 6.93 1.92
CA LEU A 77 6.19 5.48 1.94
C LEU A 77 6.91 4.79 0.78
N CYS A 78 7.60 3.70 1.10
CA CYS A 78 8.10 2.77 0.10
C CYS A 78 6.96 1.91 -0.47
N PRO A 79 7.07 1.44 -1.73
CA PRO A 79 6.14 0.47 -2.28
C PRO A 79 6.06 -0.81 -1.43
N PHE A 80 4.83 -1.24 -1.13
CA PHE A 80 4.59 -2.46 -0.38
C PHE A 80 4.98 -3.69 -1.21
N HIS A 81 5.86 -4.52 -0.65
CA HIS A 81 6.18 -5.82 -1.23
C HIS A 81 5.15 -6.82 -0.71
N LEU A 82 4.25 -7.30 -1.57
CA LEU A 82 3.21 -8.27 -1.21
C LEU A 82 3.68 -9.72 -1.38
N SER A 83 3.14 -10.63 -0.59
CA SER A 83 3.49 -12.05 -0.67
C SER A 83 2.54 -12.77 -1.62
N VAL A 84 3.09 -13.60 -2.51
CA VAL A 84 2.30 -14.46 -3.41
C VAL A 84 2.53 -15.92 -3.04
N ALA A 85 1.50 -16.76 -3.14
CA ALA A 85 1.65 -18.19 -2.92
C ALA A 85 2.75 -18.76 -3.83
N ARG A 86 3.67 -19.57 -3.26
CA ARG A 86 4.85 -20.10 -3.97
C ARG A 86 4.53 -20.94 -5.22
N HIS A 87 3.26 -21.37 -5.36
CA HIS A 87 2.80 -22.19 -6.47
C HIS A 87 2.25 -21.31 -7.63
N ALA A 88 1.67 -20.15 -7.32
CA ALA A 88 1.20 -19.17 -8.30
C ALA A 88 2.34 -18.56 -9.12
N THR A 89 3.51 -18.37 -8.51
CA THR A 89 4.68 -17.73 -9.16
C THR A 89 5.34 -18.59 -10.23
N LYS A 90 5.06 -19.90 -10.30
CA LYS A 90 5.69 -20.80 -11.28
C LYS A 90 5.10 -20.68 -12.69
N ASN A 91 3.81 -20.33 -12.82
CA ASN A 91 3.12 -20.27 -14.11
C ASN A 91 2.17 -19.06 -14.18
N ARG A 92 2.21 -18.30 -15.28
CA ARG A 92 1.33 -17.13 -15.51
C ARG A 92 -0.16 -17.47 -15.39
N VAL A 93 -0.55 -18.67 -15.81
CA VAL A 93 -1.92 -19.19 -15.68
C VAL A 93 -2.31 -19.46 -14.22
N GLY A 94 -1.39 -19.99 -13.42
CA GLY A 94 -1.59 -20.19 -11.98
C GLY A 94 -1.72 -18.87 -11.24
N PHE A 95 -0.84 -17.91 -11.56
CA PHE A 95 -0.92 -16.54 -11.06
C PHE A 95 -2.28 -15.89 -11.37
N LEU A 96 -2.75 -15.97 -12.63
CA LEU A 96 -4.04 -15.39 -13.02
C LEU A 96 -5.23 -16.11 -12.37
N LYS A 97 -5.11 -17.41 -12.08
CA LYS A 97 -6.15 -18.18 -11.39
C LYS A 97 -6.29 -17.79 -9.92
N GLU A 98 -5.17 -17.53 -9.24
CA GLU A 98 -5.18 -17.07 -7.84
C GLU A 98 -5.49 -15.58 -7.71
N MET A 99 -4.89 -14.73 -8.55
CA MET A 99 -5.07 -13.29 -8.50
C MET A 99 -6.37 -12.83 -9.17
N GLY A 100 -6.89 -13.59 -10.14
CA GLY A 100 -7.99 -13.23 -11.03
C GLY A 100 -7.56 -12.30 -12.18
N THR A 101 -8.53 -11.73 -12.90
CA THR A 101 -8.27 -10.81 -14.02
C THR A 101 -7.68 -9.47 -13.57
N PRO A 102 -6.69 -8.93 -14.29
CA PRO A 102 -6.16 -7.59 -14.04
C PRO A 102 -7.21 -6.52 -14.42
N GLY A 103 -7.00 -5.29 -13.94
CA GLY A 103 -7.91 -4.16 -14.15
C GLY A 103 -8.68 -3.71 -12.90
N TYR A 104 -9.77 -2.98 -13.12
CA TYR A 104 -10.55 -2.35 -12.04
C TYR A 104 -11.41 -3.36 -11.26
N ARG A 105 -11.31 -3.33 -9.93
CA ARG A 105 -12.05 -4.23 -9.01
C ARG A 105 -12.95 -3.52 -8.01
N GLY A 106 -12.96 -2.18 -7.98
CA GLY A 106 -13.68 -1.41 -6.96
C GLY A 106 -13.34 -1.90 -5.54
N GLU A 107 -14.36 -2.17 -4.73
CA GLU A 107 -14.23 -2.66 -3.35
C GLU A 107 -13.68 -4.09 -3.21
N ARG A 108 -13.74 -4.91 -4.27
CA ARG A 108 -13.29 -6.31 -4.22
C ARG A 108 -11.77 -6.42 -4.11
N ILE A 109 -11.02 -5.33 -4.33
CA ILE A 109 -9.58 -5.29 -4.10
C ILE A 109 -9.20 -5.60 -2.65
N ASN A 110 -10.07 -5.28 -1.70
CA ASN A 110 -9.84 -5.52 -0.28
C ASN A 110 -9.68 -7.00 0.06
N GLN A 111 -10.41 -7.87 -0.65
CA GLN A 111 -10.27 -9.32 -0.50
C GLN A 111 -8.91 -9.79 -0.99
N LEU A 112 -8.45 -9.26 -2.13
CA LEU A 112 -7.15 -9.58 -2.70
C LEU A 112 -6.01 -9.12 -1.80
N ILE A 113 -6.08 -7.88 -1.28
CA ILE A 113 -5.09 -7.35 -0.34
C ILE A 113 -4.95 -8.27 0.88
N ARG A 114 -6.07 -8.75 1.44
CA ARG A 114 -6.04 -9.65 2.60
C ARG A 114 -5.45 -11.02 2.30
N GLN A 115 -5.58 -11.53 1.07
CA GLN A 115 -4.97 -12.79 0.65
C GLN A 115 -3.45 -12.67 0.47
N LEU A 116 -2.97 -11.48 0.09
CA LEU A 116 -1.56 -11.22 -0.22
C LEU A 116 -0.76 -10.63 0.95
N ASN A 117 -1.45 -10.18 2.00
CA ASN A 117 -0.86 -9.56 3.18
C ASN A 117 -0.42 -10.56 4.23
#